data_AF-A0A975L6U5-F1
#
_entry.id   AF-A0A975L6U5-F1
#
_cell.length_a   1.000
_cell.length_b   1.000
_cell.length_c   1.000
_cell.angle_alpha   90.00
_cell.angle_beta   90.00
_cell.angle_gamma   90.00
#
_symmetry.space_group_name_H-M   'P 1'
#
loop_
_entity.id
_entity.type
_entity.pdbx_description
1 polymer ?
#
loop_
_entity_poly.entity_id
_entity_poly.type
_entity_poly.pdbx_seq_one_letter_code
_entity_poly.pdbx_strand_id
1 'polypeptide(L)'
;MNRTSTHPTEPRTEQRWKSRWYPGDPRHIGVARGDLARDLSRLPGAGGETEDAVRLCLSEMFTGALTRASWAGRGIVVFRSLSLRGGGASRRVLRLSVGERESAEVAPVPPLWGGVEQAEGTGLTLIAHFASRWGSRRIGTEEEWAYLMWAEFDLGVPER
;
A
#
# COMPACT_ATOMS: atom_id res chain seq x y z
N MET A 1 44.17 15.59 -16.26
CA MET A 1 43.39 14.47 -15.71
C MET A 1 42.20 15.05 -14.98
N ASN A 2 40.96 14.81 -15.45
CA ASN A 2 39.73 14.93 -14.66
C ASN A 2 38.64 14.12 -15.37
N ARG A 3 38.35 12.93 -14.83
CA ARG A 3 37.30 12.02 -15.29
C ARG A 3 35.95 12.56 -14.81
N THR A 4 35.17 13.16 -15.71
CA THR A 4 33.72 13.30 -15.54
C THR A 4 33.10 11.90 -15.63
N SER A 5 32.74 11.31 -14.49
CA SER A 5 31.91 10.11 -14.48
C SER A 5 30.46 10.54 -14.71
N THR A 6 30.05 10.59 -15.97
CA THR A 6 28.65 10.60 -16.36
C THR A 6 28.15 9.16 -16.21
N HIS A 7 27.59 8.81 -15.05
CA HIS A 7 26.77 7.61 -14.98
C HIS A 7 25.54 7.84 -15.87
N PRO A 8 25.28 7.00 -16.88
CA PRO A 8 24.03 7.08 -17.61
C PRO A 8 22.91 6.74 -16.62
N THR A 9 22.03 7.69 -16.37
CA THR A 9 20.76 7.44 -15.67
C THR A 9 19.92 6.56 -16.60
N GLU A 10 20.04 5.24 -16.48
CA GLU A 10 19.17 4.33 -17.21
C GLU A 10 17.70 4.73 -16.95
N PRO A 11 16.85 4.73 -17.98
CA PRO A 11 15.45 5.07 -17.81
C PRO A 11 14.81 4.09 -16.84
N ARG A 12 14.50 4.56 -15.63
CA ARG A 12 13.86 3.73 -14.60
C ARG A 12 12.44 3.41 -15.06
N THR A 13 12.24 2.23 -15.62
CA THR A 13 10.92 1.73 -15.96
C THR A 13 10.11 1.54 -14.68
N GLU A 14 9.00 2.27 -14.55
CA GLU A 14 8.03 2.09 -13.49
C GLU A 14 6.75 1.53 -14.10
N GLN A 15 6.44 0.27 -13.78
CA GLN A 15 5.16 -0.33 -14.12
C GLN A 15 4.15 0.02 -13.02
N ARG A 16 2.94 0.44 -13.40
CA ARG A 16 1.87 0.77 -12.46
C ARG A 16 0.62 -0.04 -12.78
N TRP A 17 0.00 -0.59 -11.75
CA TRP A 17 -1.32 -1.22 -11.88
C TRP A 17 -2.39 -0.14 -11.76
N LYS A 18 -3.56 -0.38 -12.38
CA LYS A 18 -4.74 0.46 -12.18
C LYS A 18 -5.13 0.42 -10.70
N SER A 19 -5.34 1.59 -10.10
CA SER A 19 -5.82 1.68 -8.72
C SER A 19 -7.20 1.04 -8.58
N ARG A 20 -7.42 0.36 -7.45
CA ARG A 20 -8.69 -0.25 -7.06
C ARG A 20 -9.27 0.52 -5.89
N TRP A 21 -10.61 0.58 -5.80
CA TRP A 21 -11.34 1.37 -4.82
C TRP A 21 -12.37 0.47 -4.13
N TYR A 22 -12.53 0.65 -2.82
CA TYR A 22 -13.37 -0.18 -1.97
C TYR A 22 -14.15 0.71 -1.00
N PRO A 23 -15.45 0.42 -0.76
CA PRO A 23 -16.17 1.05 0.34
C PRO A 23 -15.45 0.82 1.67
N GLY A 24 -15.52 1.81 2.57
CA GLY A 24 -14.99 1.76 3.92
C GLY A 24 -15.76 0.80 4.83
N ASP A 25 -15.65 -0.50 4.55
CA ASP A 25 -16.32 -1.56 5.29
C ASP A 25 -15.37 -2.76 5.47
N PRO A 26 -15.23 -3.32 6.70
CA PRO A 26 -14.36 -4.46 6.98
C PRO A 26 -14.54 -5.66 6.04
N ARG A 27 -15.74 -5.89 5.51
CA ARG A 27 -16.05 -6.98 4.57
C ARG A 27 -15.24 -6.88 3.28
N HIS A 28 -14.80 -5.68 2.91
CA HIS A 28 -14.00 -5.45 1.69
C HIS A 28 -12.51 -5.73 1.87
N ILE A 29 -12.01 -5.95 3.10
CA ILE A 29 -10.60 -6.36 3.30
C ILE A 29 -10.33 -7.70 2.62
N GLY A 30 -11.26 -8.66 2.74
CA GLY A 30 -11.17 -9.95 2.07
C GLY A 30 -11.13 -9.81 0.53
N VAL A 31 -12.00 -8.96 -0.01
CA VAL A 31 -12.05 -8.64 -1.45
C VAL A 31 -10.73 -8.01 -1.90
N ALA A 32 -10.24 -7.01 -1.16
CA ALA A 32 -8.99 -6.33 -1.45
C ALA A 32 -7.79 -7.31 -1.41
N ARG A 33 -7.75 -8.28 -0.49
CA ARG A 33 -6.73 -9.33 -0.50
C ARG A 33 -6.81 -10.23 -1.73
N GLY A 34 -8.01 -10.67 -2.12
CA GLY A 34 -8.19 -11.51 -3.31
C GLY A 34 -7.77 -10.80 -4.60
N ASP A 35 -8.10 -9.51 -4.71
CA ASP A 35 -7.64 -8.66 -5.80
C ASP A 35 -6.12 -8.49 -5.80
N LEU A 36 -5.48 -8.43 -4.62
CA LEU A 36 -4.01 -8.34 -4.50
C LEU A 36 -3.36 -9.59 -5.03
N ALA A 37 -3.81 -10.75 -4.56
CA ALA A 37 -3.28 -12.04 -4.98
C ALA A 37 -3.35 -12.19 -6.50
N ARG A 38 -4.47 -11.78 -7.13
CA ARG A 38 -4.60 -11.81 -8.60
C ARG A 38 -3.66 -10.85 -9.32
N ASP A 39 -3.39 -9.67 -8.75
CA ASP A 39 -2.45 -8.71 -9.32
C ASP A 39 -0.99 -9.21 -9.17
N LEU A 40 -0.66 -9.87 -8.04
CA LEU A 40 0.65 -10.42 -7.73
C LEU A 40 0.95 -11.75 -8.44
N SER A 41 -0.05 -12.59 -8.71
CA SER A 41 0.14 -13.84 -9.44
C SER A 41 0.66 -13.63 -10.87
N ARG A 42 0.59 -12.40 -11.37
CA ARG A 42 1.10 -11.97 -12.69
C ARG A 42 2.49 -11.35 -12.61
N LEU A 43 3.10 -11.30 -11.43
CA LEU A 43 4.36 -10.63 -11.15
C LEU A 43 5.49 -11.67 -10.97
N PRO A 44 6.37 -11.85 -11.95
CA PRO A 44 7.47 -12.81 -11.85
C PRO A 44 8.41 -12.47 -10.68
N GLY A 45 8.76 -13.47 -9.87
CA GLY A 45 9.67 -13.34 -8.72
C GLY A 45 9.05 -12.72 -7.45
N ALA A 46 7.73 -12.59 -7.39
CA ALA A 46 7.03 -12.51 -6.11
C ALA A 46 6.94 -13.94 -5.54
N GLY A 47 7.82 -14.29 -4.60
CA GLY A 47 7.73 -15.56 -3.87
C GLY A 47 6.53 -15.58 -2.93
N GLY A 48 6.11 -16.78 -2.49
CA GLY A 48 4.95 -16.93 -1.61
C GLY A 48 5.02 -16.11 -0.33
N GLU A 49 6.19 -16.05 0.31
CA GLU A 49 6.40 -15.24 1.52
C GLU A 49 6.22 -13.74 1.26
N THR A 50 6.71 -13.23 0.13
CA THR A 50 6.52 -11.83 -0.26
C THR A 50 5.04 -11.54 -0.55
N GLU A 51 4.35 -12.45 -1.24
CA GLU A 51 2.92 -12.29 -1.50
C GLU A 51 2.12 -12.20 -0.18
N ASP A 52 2.37 -13.13 0.75
CA ASP A 52 1.70 -13.16 2.05
C ASP A 52 1.99 -11.90 2.87
N ALA A 53 3.26 -11.46 2.89
CA ALA A 53 3.67 -10.22 3.53
C ALA A 53 2.94 -8.99 2.96
N VAL A 54 2.87 -8.86 1.63
CA VAL A 54 2.19 -7.72 0.98
C VAL A 54 0.69 -7.76 1.28
N ARG A 55 0.07 -8.95 1.32
CA ARG A 55 -1.36 -9.13 1.64
C ARG A 55 -1.67 -8.81 3.10
N LEU A 56 -0.76 -9.13 4.01
CA LEU A 56 -0.90 -8.80 5.42
C LEU A 56 -0.75 -7.29 5.62
N CYS A 57 0.27 -6.67 5.04
CA CYS A 57 0.44 -5.21 5.04
C CYS A 57 -0.78 -4.47 4.44
N LEU A 58 -1.38 -4.98 3.35
CA LEU A 58 -2.63 -4.43 2.83
C LEU A 58 -3.76 -4.44 3.87
N SER A 59 -3.88 -5.54 4.61
CA SER A 59 -4.93 -5.70 5.61
C SER A 59 -4.76 -4.73 6.77
N GLU A 60 -3.52 -4.56 7.24
CA GLU A 60 -3.20 -3.60 8.30
C GLU A 60 -3.42 -2.15 7.84
N MET A 61 -2.98 -1.80 6.62
CA MET A 61 -3.20 -0.46 6.08
C MET A 61 -4.68 -0.12 5.91
N PHE A 62 -5.48 -1.09 5.42
CA PHE A 62 -6.92 -0.93 5.27
C PHE A 62 -7.60 -0.82 6.64
N THR A 63 -7.22 -1.66 7.60
CA THR A 63 -7.74 -1.60 8.97
C THR A 63 -7.43 -0.26 9.61
N GLY A 64 -6.21 0.26 9.46
CA GLY A 64 -5.84 1.59 9.93
C GLY A 64 -6.72 2.70 9.32
N ALA A 65 -7.07 2.58 8.03
CA ALA A 65 -8.00 3.51 7.38
C ALA A 65 -9.40 3.48 8.03
N LEU A 66 -9.98 2.29 8.17
CA LEU A 66 -11.27 2.12 8.83
C LEU A 66 -11.26 2.65 10.27
N THR A 67 -10.19 2.38 11.00
CA THR A 67 -9.97 2.83 12.36
C THR A 67 -9.96 4.36 12.48
N ARG A 68 -9.23 5.07 11.61
CA ARG A 68 -9.26 6.55 11.58
C ARG A 68 -10.62 7.10 11.18
N ALA A 69 -11.26 6.50 10.19
CA ALA A 69 -12.59 6.93 9.75
C ALA A 69 -13.67 6.73 10.81
N SER A 70 -13.57 5.63 11.57
CA SER A 70 -14.44 5.28 12.67
C SER A 70 -14.47 6.38 13.75
N TRP A 71 -13.31 6.85 14.22
CA TRP A 71 -13.31 7.93 15.22
C TRP A 71 -13.65 9.29 14.66
N ALA A 72 -13.38 9.53 13.37
CA ALA A 72 -13.82 10.74 12.71
C ALA A 72 -15.33 10.72 12.39
N GLY A 73 -16.02 9.60 12.60
CA GLY A 73 -17.46 9.46 12.33
C GLY A 73 -17.81 9.64 10.85
N ARG A 74 -16.91 9.28 9.93
CA ARG A 74 -17.03 9.58 8.50
C ARG A 74 -17.12 8.33 7.63
N GLY A 75 -17.81 8.46 6.50
CA GLY A 75 -17.79 7.48 5.43
C GLY A 75 -16.54 7.66 4.58
N ILE A 76 -15.88 6.56 4.20
CA ILE A 76 -14.68 6.64 3.36
C ILE A 76 -14.75 5.66 2.19
N VAL A 77 -13.97 5.97 1.16
CA VAL A 77 -13.53 4.99 0.16
C VAL A 77 -12.04 4.78 0.34
N VAL A 78 -11.63 3.52 0.45
CA VAL A 78 -10.23 3.11 0.49
C VAL A 78 -9.77 2.79 -0.92
N PHE A 79 -8.66 3.36 -1.35
CA PHE A 79 -8.00 2.98 -2.60
C PHE A 79 -6.70 2.26 -2.34
N ARG A 80 -6.35 1.38 -3.28
CA ARG A 80 -5.05 0.72 -3.32
C ARG A 80 -4.43 0.83 -4.70
N SER A 81 -3.13 1.11 -4.75
CA SER A 81 -2.31 1.05 -5.95
C SER A 81 -1.08 0.17 -5.73
N LEU A 82 -0.57 -0.37 -6.84
CA LEU A 82 0.71 -1.06 -6.90
C LEU A 82 1.59 -0.36 -7.94
N SER A 83 2.88 -0.24 -7.64
CA SER A 83 3.88 0.06 -8.64
C SER A 83 5.12 -0.82 -8.47
N LEU A 84 5.75 -1.14 -9.58
CA LEU A 84 7.00 -1.89 -9.64
C LEU A 84 8.05 -0.99 -10.24
N ARG A 85 9.14 -0.82 -9.51
CA ARG A 85 10.30 -0.04 -9.94
C ARG A 85 11.47 -0.98 -10.19
N GLY A 86 12.21 -0.71 -11.26
CA GLY A 86 13.40 -1.47 -11.62
C GLY A 86 13.11 -2.53 -12.69
N GLY A 87 14.14 -2.80 -13.50
CA GLY A 87 14.14 -3.78 -14.57
C GLY A 87 15.58 -4.16 -14.95
N GLY A 88 15.76 -5.30 -15.62
CA GLY A 88 17.09 -5.80 -15.98
C GLY A 88 17.90 -6.30 -14.77
N ALA A 89 19.17 -5.91 -14.68
CA ALA A 89 20.07 -6.27 -13.57
C ALA A 89 19.84 -5.46 -12.27
N SER A 90 18.91 -4.50 -12.28
CA SER A 90 18.60 -3.65 -11.13
C SER A 90 17.64 -4.33 -10.15
N ARG A 91 17.81 -4.05 -8.85
CA ARG A 91 16.89 -4.49 -7.77
C ARG A 91 15.46 -4.06 -8.09
N ARG A 92 14.54 -5.03 -8.07
CA ARG A 92 13.11 -4.82 -8.33
C ARG A 92 12.40 -4.53 -7.01
N VAL A 93 11.68 -3.42 -6.95
CA VAL A 93 10.99 -2.95 -5.75
C VAL A 93 9.51 -2.82 -6.06
N LEU A 94 8.70 -3.63 -5.38
CA LEU A 94 7.24 -3.50 -5.39
C LEU A 94 6.82 -2.50 -4.32
N ARG A 95 5.99 -1.54 -4.68
CA ARG A 95 5.36 -0.60 -3.74
C ARG A 95 3.87 -0.85 -3.68
N LEU A 96 3.39 -1.15 -2.49
CA LEU A 96 1.97 -1.08 -2.12
C LEU A 96 1.68 0.31 -1.59
N SER A 97 0.64 0.97 -2.10
CA SER A 97 0.13 2.20 -1.48
C SER A 97 -1.37 2.06 -1.23
N VAL A 98 -1.80 2.42 -0.03
CA VAL A 98 -3.20 2.37 0.41
C VAL A 98 -3.54 3.73 0.98
N GLY A 99 -4.64 4.31 0.52
CA GLY A 99 -5.13 5.56 1.08
C GLY A 99 -6.62 5.61 1.19
N GLU A 100 -7.11 6.63 1.85
CA GLU A 100 -8.53 6.83 2.11
C GLU A 100 -8.93 8.25 1.74
N ARG A 101 -10.15 8.42 1.24
CA ARG A 101 -10.80 9.71 1.09
C ARG A 101 -12.19 9.65 1.67
N GLU A 102 -12.66 10.78 2.18
CA GLU A 102 -14.04 10.91 2.63
C GLU A 102 -15.01 10.77 1.45
N SER A 103 -16.18 10.20 1.71
CA SER A 103 -17.23 10.04 0.73
C SER A 103 -18.60 10.07 1.40
N ALA A 104 -19.42 11.04 1.03
CA ALA A 104 -20.80 11.17 1.50
C ALA A 104 -21.74 10.06 0.99
N GLU A 105 -21.32 9.31 -0.05
CA GLU A 105 -22.08 8.18 -0.60
C GLU A 105 -21.89 6.89 0.21
N VAL A 106 -20.90 6.86 1.11
CA VAL A 106 -20.62 5.72 1.98
C VAL A 106 -21.09 6.04 3.39
N ALA A 107 -21.79 5.11 4.02
CA ALA A 107 -22.20 5.27 5.42
C ALA A 107 -20.97 5.43 6.33
N PRO A 108 -21.08 6.20 7.42
CA PRO A 108 -20.01 6.31 8.41
C PRO A 108 -19.52 4.95 8.90
N VAL A 109 -18.21 4.81 9.06
CA VAL A 109 -17.63 3.59 9.63
C VAL A 109 -18.09 3.48 11.10
N PRO A 110 -18.67 2.35 11.53
CA PRO A 110 -19.13 2.18 12.91
C PRO A 110 -18.00 2.39 13.92
N PRO A 111 -18.31 2.84 15.16
CA PRO A 111 -17.32 3.01 16.21
C PRO A 111 -16.63 1.69 16.53
N LEU A 112 -15.31 1.67 16.43
CA LEU A 112 -14.47 0.55 16.84
C LEU A 112 -14.12 0.68 18.32
N TRP A 113 -14.35 -0.40 19.07
CA TRP A 113 -14.06 -0.47 20.50
C TRP A 113 -12.57 -0.79 20.69
N GLY A 114 -11.80 0.19 21.18
CA GLY A 114 -10.35 0.10 21.35
C GLY A 114 -9.69 1.46 21.12
N GLY A 115 -8.68 1.79 21.91
CA GLY A 115 -7.97 3.08 21.81
C GLY A 115 -7.14 3.20 20.54
N VAL A 116 -6.94 4.43 20.07
CA VAL A 116 -6.33 4.71 18.78
C VAL A 116 -4.94 4.17 18.59
N GLU A 117 -4.13 4.52 19.56
CA GLU A 117 -2.71 4.29 19.53
C GLU A 117 -2.41 2.78 19.61
N GLN A 118 -3.28 2.01 20.27
CA GLN A 118 -3.10 0.57 20.42
C GLN A 118 -3.41 -0.19 19.13
N ALA A 119 -4.49 0.19 18.42
CA ALA A 119 -4.85 -0.42 17.15
C ALA A 119 -3.88 -0.04 16.02
N GLU A 120 -3.50 1.23 15.91
CA GLU A 120 -2.53 1.66 14.89
C GLU A 120 -1.10 1.20 15.19
N GLY A 121 -0.67 1.20 16.45
CA GLY A 121 0.70 0.82 16.85
C GLY A 121 1.06 -0.63 16.54
N THR A 122 0.09 -1.55 16.66
CA THR A 122 0.32 -2.97 16.33
C THR A 122 0.43 -3.18 14.83
N GLY A 123 -0.47 -2.59 14.04
CA GLY A 123 -0.46 -2.71 12.58
C GLY A 123 0.78 -2.08 11.94
N LEU A 124 1.26 -0.94 12.47
CA LEU A 124 2.51 -0.33 12.02
C LEU A 124 3.74 -1.19 12.34
N THR A 125 3.75 -1.88 13.48
CA THR A 125 4.83 -2.81 13.84
C THR A 125 4.92 -3.96 12.82
N LEU A 126 3.78 -4.49 12.40
CA LEU A 126 3.72 -5.53 11.39
C LEU A 126 4.23 -5.04 10.03
N ILE A 127 3.79 -3.85 9.60
CA ILE A 127 4.26 -3.24 8.35
C ILE A 127 5.78 -3.02 8.41
N ALA A 128 6.30 -2.53 9.53
CA ALA A 128 7.73 -2.31 9.72
C ALA A 128 8.55 -3.61 9.73
N HIS A 129 7.96 -4.73 10.15
CA HIS A 129 8.61 -6.04 10.12
C HIS A 129 8.80 -6.56 8.67
N PHE A 130 7.78 -6.41 7.83
CA PHE A 130 7.78 -7.00 6.48
C PHE A 130 8.29 -6.07 5.38
N ALA A 131 8.09 -4.76 5.51
CA ALA A 131 8.45 -3.80 4.49
C ALA A 131 9.93 -3.40 4.60
N SER A 132 10.65 -3.35 3.47
CA SER A 132 12.02 -2.83 3.46
C SER A 132 12.07 -1.32 3.69
N ARG A 133 11.01 -0.62 3.26
CA ARG A 133 10.77 0.80 3.53
C ARG A 133 9.27 1.03 3.61
N TRP A 134 8.83 1.93 4.48
CA TRP A 134 7.43 2.32 4.56
C TRP A 134 7.29 3.75 5.04
N GLY A 135 6.09 4.29 4.93
CA GLY A 135 5.76 5.60 5.50
C GLY A 135 4.34 6.04 5.18
N SER A 136 4.00 7.23 5.66
CA SER A 136 2.70 7.86 5.43
C SER A 136 2.85 9.28 4.91
N ARG A 137 1.86 9.76 4.15
CA ARG A 137 1.79 11.14 3.68
C ARG A 137 0.34 11.57 3.51
N ARG A 138 0.04 12.84 3.79
CA ARG A 138 -1.20 13.49 3.31
C ARG A 138 -1.02 13.92 1.87
N ILE A 139 -1.94 13.50 1.00
CA ILE A 139 -1.94 13.85 -0.43
C ILE A 139 -3.25 14.57 -0.77
N GLY A 140 -3.22 15.58 -1.64
CA GLY A 140 -4.41 16.37 -1.99
C GLY A 140 -4.30 17.83 -1.55
N THR A 141 -5.44 18.54 -1.55
CA THR A 141 -5.55 19.94 -1.11
C THR A 141 -5.98 20.01 0.36
N GLU A 142 -6.00 21.21 0.95
CA GLU A 142 -6.50 21.38 2.34
C GLU A 142 -7.98 20.95 2.48
N GLU A 143 -8.77 21.15 1.43
CA GLU A 143 -10.19 20.81 1.38
C GLU A 143 -10.43 19.32 1.08
N GLU A 144 -9.56 18.70 0.28
CA GLU A 144 -9.66 17.30 -0.13
C GLU A 144 -8.31 16.60 0.00
N TRP A 145 -7.95 16.23 1.23
CA TRP A 145 -6.77 15.40 1.48
C TRP A 145 -7.13 13.94 1.75
N ALA A 146 -6.31 13.05 1.22
CA ALA A 146 -6.29 11.64 1.53
C ALA A 146 -5.09 11.32 2.42
N TYR A 147 -5.31 10.47 3.43
CA TYR A 147 -4.20 9.84 4.13
C TYR A 147 -3.71 8.67 3.29
N LEU A 148 -2.41 8.65 2.97
CA LEU A 148 -1.78 7.58 2.18
C LEU A 148 -0.70 6.91 3.02
N MET A 149 -0.78 5.60 3.19
CA MET A 149 0.33 4.76 3.63
C MET A 149 0.94 4.03 2.44
N TRP A 150 2.24 3.78 2.50
CA TRP A 150 2.94 2.99 1.50
C TRP A 150 3.98 2.06 2.16
N ALA A 151 4.19 0.91 1.55
CA ALA A 151 5.22 -0.06 1.91
C ALA A 151 5.92 -0.56 0.64
N GLU A 152 7.23 -0.69 0.70
CA GLU A 152 8.09 -1.23 -0.34
C GLU A 152 8.60 -2.61 0.06
N PHE A 153 8.66 -3.50 -0.92
CA PHE A 153 9.07 -4.88 -0.80
C PHE A 153 10.05 -5.18 -1.91
N ASP A 154 11.17 -5.80 -1.55
CA ASP A 154 12.16 -6.22 -2.52
C ASP A 154 11.74 -7.55 -3.11
N LEU A 155 11.71 -7.62 -4.43
CA LEU A 155 11.39 -8.85 -5.13
C LEU A 155 12.68 -9.60 -5.41
N GLY A 156 12.59 -10.94 -5.35
CA GLY A 156 13.66 -11.81 -5.80
C GLY A 156 13.99 -11.61 -7.28
N VAL A 157 15.09 -12.20 -7.73
CA VAL A 157 15.37 -12.32 -9.17
C VAL A 157 14.31 -13.24 -9.77
N PRO A 158 13.68 -12.89 -10.91
CA PRO A 158 12.69 -13.79 -11.50
C PRO A 158 13.41 -15.06 -11.95
N GLU A 159 12.92 -16.23 -11.52
CA GLU A 159 13.43 -17.50 -12.04
C GLU A 159 13.13 -17.55 -13.55
N ARG A 160 14.13 -18.02 -14.31
CA ARG A 160 14.14 -18.03 -15.78
C ARG A 160 13.26 -19.11 -16.37
#